data_AF-A0A2E4YY20-F1
#
_entry.id   AF-A0A2E4YY20-F1
#
_cell.length_a   1.000
_cell.length_b   1.000
_cell.length_c   1.000
_cell.angle_alpha   90.00
_cell.angle_beta   90.00
_cell.angle_gamma   90.00
#
_symmetry.space_group_name_H-M   'P 1'
#
loop_
_entity.id
_entity.type
_entity.pdbx_description
1 polymer ?
#
loop_
_entity_poly.entity_id
_entity_poly.type
_entity_poly.pdbx_seq_one_letter_code
_entity_poly.pdbx_strand_id
1 'polypeptide(L)'
;MIGANGGKNLKPIPDKLVVLTFDDGNASDRTTVAPILKEHGFGATFYITADWIGKNGRLTWQQVRELEEMGFEIGNHSTNHPNMLHISEQEIRKQIAGFDRALREHGIQRATTFAYPGEHHDRRIVRALAKAGYTNARRGVAPEFPLYDRGGPGSAYNPQDEDPFLIPSAYCRGNLSSSREEFSQAIGKARDGKISIIIYHGVPDLHLHCSTSLKLFKRDMQQLKNEGYRVIAMRDLANYVDFSERKKNIYAPLFTRLGITATNLKCENSNGTHAFSWEIKTTRPQTQSAYQILVSTSAEKIANNKGNLWDSGKVESTQTSGINYAGRRLRPGQTIHWKVRCWNNPNQQEIERVKNWITPELIKEMRVIRIGVFSAPERFKVSFIE
;
A
#
# COMPACT_ATOMS: atom_id res chain seq x y z
N MET A 1 12.10 -38.76 3.38
CA MET A 1 11.04 -38.44 4.36
C MET A 1 11.49 -37.23 5.17
N ILE A 2 10.66 -36.17 5.19
CA ILE A 2 10.49 -35.15 6.26
C ILE A 2 11.80 -34.44 6.68
N GLY A 3 12.10 -33.19 6.33
CA GLY A 3 11.29 -31.99 6.53
C GLY A 3 12.05 -31.08 7.52
N ALA A 4 12.98 -30.25 7.02
CA ALA A 4 13.67 -29.24 7.83
C ALA A 4 12.96 -27.88 7.69
N ASN A 5 11.68 -27.83 8.06
CA ASN A 5 11.03 -26.55 8.38
C ASN A 5 11.35 -26.23 9.84
N GLY A 6 12.51 -25.62 10.07
CA GLY A 6 12.73 -24.84 11.28
C GLY A 6 11.79 -23.65 11.22
N GLY A 7 10.53 -23.84 11.63
CA GLY A 7 9.52 -22.79 11.63
C GLY A 7 10.05 -21.62 12.44
N LYS A 8 10.35 -20.49 11.77
CA LYS A 8 10.69 -19.25 12.47
C LYS A 8 9.53 -18.94 13.41
N ASN A 9 9.82 -18.78 14.69
CA ASN A 9 8.83 -18.37 15.67
C ASN A 9 8.54 -16.87 15.46
N LEU A 10 7.60 -16.57 14.56
CA LEU A 10 7.23 -15.21 14.22
C LEU A 10 6.49 -14.56 15.39
N LYS A 11 6.81 -13.29 15.65
CA LYS A 11 6.09 -12.47 16.61
C LYS A 11 4.80 -11.95 15.97
N PRO A 12 3.71 -11.77 16.74
CA PRO A 12 2.54 -11.07 16.22
C PRO A 12 2.93 -9.65 15.82
N ILE A 13 2.37 -9.16 14.70
CA ILE A 13 2.57 -7.78 14.25
C ILE A 13 1.88 -6.85 15.25
N PRO A 14 2.63 -6.00 15.98
CA PRO A 14 2.03 -5.07 16.92
C PRO A 14 1.39 -3.91 16.15
N ASP A 15 0.36 -3.31 16.75
CA ASP A 15 -0.10 -1.99 16.35
C ASP A 15 1.06 -0.98 16.46
N LYS A 16 0.98 0.10 15.68
CA LYS A 16 1.97 1.16 15.60
C LYS A 16 3.37 0.70 15.15
N LEU A 17 3.44 -0.35 14.32
CA LEU A 17 4.68 -0.75 13.64
C LEU A 17 4.89 0.05 12.36
N VAL A 18 5.98 0.81 12.31
CA VAL A 18 6.37 1.67 11.18
C VAL A 18 7.75 1.27 10.66
N VAL A 19 7.91 1.28 9.34
CA VAL A 19 9.21 1.17 8.67
C VAL A 19 9.54 2.52 8.04
N LEU A 20 10.74 3.03 8.29
CA LEU A 20 11.26 4.21 7.62
C LEU A 20 12.29 3.79 6.57
N THR A 21 12.12 4.31 5.35
CA THR A 21 13.02 4.04 4.23
C THR A 21 13.52 5.35 3.64
N PHE A 22 14.80 5.40 3.29
CA PHE A 22 15.46 6.55 2.70
C PHE A 22 16.06 6.12 1.37
N ASP A 23 15.63 6.72 0.27
CA ASP A 23 16.06 6.35 -1.07
C ASP A 23 17.27 7.19 -1.55
N ASP A 24 17.94 6.68 -2.59
CA ASP A 24 19.03 7.27 -3.38
C ASP A 24 20.44 7.31 -2.78
N GLY A 25 20.61 7.36 -1.45
CA GLY A 25 21.92 7.48 -0.80
C GLY A 25 22.45 8.91 -0.78
N ASN A 26 21.68 9.80 -0.15
CA ASN A 26 21.99 11.21 0.00
C ASN A 26 23.05 11.44 1.09
N ALA A 27 23.95 12.41 0.92
CA ALA A 27 24.93 12.72 1.97
C ALA A 27 24.27 13.09 3.32
N SER A 28 23.05 13.64 3.28
CA SER A 28 22.24 13.94 4.46
C SER A 28 21.76 12.71 5.23
N ASP A 29 21.71 11.54 4.61
CA ASP A 29 21.35 10.27 5.26
C ASP A 29 22.29 9.98 6.44
N ARG A 30 23.59 10.18 6.23
CA ARG A 30 24.60 10.00 7.26
C ARG A 30 24.78 11.21 8.16
N THR A 31 24.82 12.42 7.60
CA THR A 31 25.18 13.63 8.36
C THR A 31 24.03 14.20 9.18
N THR A 32 22.78 13.93 8.78
CA THR A 32 21.59 14.54 9.38
C THR A 32 20.59 13.48 9.87
N VAL A 33 20.17 12.54 9.01
CA VAL A 33 19.11 11.58 9.32
C VAL A 33 19.54 10.60 10.41
N ALA A 34 20.66 9.89 10.19
CA ALA A 34 21.12 8.84 11.08
C ALA A 34 21.30 9.28 12.55
N PRO A 35 21.93 10.43 12.87
CA PRO A 35 22.01 10.94 14.24
C PRO A 35 20.63 11.15 14.90
N ILE A 36 19.67 11.72 14.17
CA ILE A 36 18.32 11.99 14.69
C ILE A 36 17.58 10.67 14.96
N LEU A 37 17.69 9.69 14.06
CA LEU A 37 17.10 8.37 14.27
C LEU A 37 17.68 7.68 15.51
N LYS A 38 19.00 7.77 15.73
CA LYS A 38 19.65 7.22 16.94
C LYS A 38 19.15 7.89 18.22
N GLU A 39 19.01 9.21 18.22
CA GLU A 39 18.45 9.97 19.35
C GLU A 39 17.05 9.47 19.74
N HIS A 40 16.23 9.08 18.76
CA HIS A 40 14.87 8.59 18.99
C HIS A 40 14.80 7.09 19.31
N GLY A 41 15.89 6.35 19.05
CA GLY A 41 15.94 4.89 19.15
C GLY A 41 15.24 4.17 18.00
N PHE A 42 15.24 4.77 16.81
CA PHE A 42 14.55 4.24 15.62
C PHE A 42 15.52 3.51 14.69
N GLY A 43 15.04 2.40 14.12
CA GLY A 43 15.68 1.74 12.97
C GLY A 43 15.22 2.34 11.65
N ALA A 44 15.96 2.08 10.57
CA ALA A 44 15.64 2.50 9.22
C ALA A 44 16.42 1.70 8.17
N THR A 45 15.95 1.78 6.92
CA THR A 45 16.63 1.24 5.74
C THR A 45 17.04 2.37 4.81
N PHE A 46 18.31 2.40 4.44
CA PHE A 46 18.87 3.30 3.42
C PHE A 46 19.04 2.52 2.12
N TYR A 47 18.15 2.74 1.16
CA TYR A 47 18.22 2.19 -0.19
C TYR A 47 19.14 3.05 -1.04
N ILE A 48 20.35 2.55 -1.32
CA ILE A 48 21.37 3.32 -2.04
C ILE A 48 21.51 2.88 -3.49
N THR A 49 21.91 3.80 -4.38
CA THR A 49 22.27 3.52 -5.78
C THR A 49 23.78 3.44 -5.89
N ALA A 50 24.33 2.27 -6.22
CA ALA A 50 25.78 2.02 -6.10
C ALA A 50 26.66 3.01 -6.91
N ASP A 51 26.29 3.29 -8.16
CA ASP A 51 27.04 4.19 -9.04
C ASP A 51 26.93 5.66 -8.64
N TRP A 52 26.05 6.00 -7.68
CA TRP A 52 25.91 7.37 -7.17
C TRP A 52 26.80 7.65 -5.98
N ILE A 53 27.23 6.61 -5.26
CA ILE A 53 28.10 6.73 -4.10
C ILE A 53 29.46 7.31 -4.49
N GLY A 54 29.92 8.31 -3.74
CA GLY A 54 31.13 9.09 -3.99
C GLY A 54 30.95 10.30 -4.91
N LYS A 55 29.76 10.52 -5.46
CA LYS A 55 29.44 11.73 -6.24
C LYS A 55 29.01 12.90 -5.35
N ASN A 56 29.02 14.11 -5.92
CA ASN A 56 28.66 15.32 -5.19
C ASN A 56 27.27 15.21 -4.54
N GLY A 57 27.20 15.51 -3.24
CA GLY A 57 26.02 15.45 -2.39
C GLY A 57 25.39 14.06 -2.18
N ARG A 58 26.10 12.99 -2.58
CA ARG A 58 25.76 11.60 -2.26
C ARG A 58 26.68 11.08 -1.15
N LEU A 59 26.30 9.96 -0.54
CA LEU A 59 27.15 9.30 0.46
C LEU A 59 28.49 8.91 -0.14
N THR A 60 29.52 8.80 0.68
CA THR A 60 30.74 8.04 0.36
C THR A 60 30.61 6.60 0.85
N TRP A 61 31.40 5.68 0.31
CA TRP A 61 31.40 4.28 0.79
C TRP A 61 31.78 4.15 2.27
N GLN A 62 32.64 5.05 2.77
CA GLN A 62 32.92 5.15 4.20
C GLN A 62 31.65 5.50 4.98
N GLN A 63 30.89 6.50 4.53
CA GLN A 63 29.64 6.89 5.19
C GLN A 63 28.58 5.78 5.13
N VAL A 64 28.52 4.99 4.05
CA VAL A 64 27.66 3.81 3.97
C VAL A 64 28.04 2.77 5.03
N ARG A 65 29.33 2.50 5.23
CA ARG A 65 29.81 1.60 6.29
C ARG A 65 29.45 2.14 7.67
N GLU A 66 29.63 3.44 7.91
CA GLU A 66 29.25 4.07 9.18
C GLU A 66 27.74 3.92 9.46
N LEU A 67 26.87 4.02 8.45
CA LEU A 67 25.43 3.77 8.60
C LEU A 67 25.15 2.32 9.05
N GLU A 68 25.85 1.34 8.48
CA GLU A 68 25.74 -0.07 8.89
C GLU A 68 26.24 -0.28 10.33
N GLU A 69 27.40 0.28 10.68
CA GLU A 69 27.98 0.23 12.03
C GLU A 69 27.08 0.89 13.09
N MET A 70 26.32 1.92 12.72
CA MET A 70 25.29 2.54 13.56
C MET A 70 24.06 1.63 13.79
N GLY A 71 23.96 0.52 13.06
CA GLY A 71 22.91 -0.49 13.16
C GLY A 71 21.77 -0.32 12.15
N PHE A 72 21.92 0.54 11.14
CA PHE A 72 20.91 0.71 10.09
C PHE A 72 21.03 -0.37 9.01
N GLU A 73 20.00 -0.50 8.18
CA GLU A 73 20.03 -1.39 7.03
C GLU A 73 20.50 -0.65 5.78
N ILE A 74 21.41 -1.28 5.02
CA ILE A 74 21.72 -0.90 3.65
C ILE A 74 20.92 -1.79 2.71
N GLY A 75 20.00 -1.17 1.96
CA GLY A 75 19.15 -1.82 0.98
C GLY A 75 19.59 -1.53 -0.46
N ASN A 76 19.15 -2.37 -1.39
CA ASN A 76 19.47 -2.24 -2.80
C ASN A 76 18.49 -1.31 -3.54
N HIS A 77 19.00 -0.26 -4.19
CA HIS A 77 18.24 0.62 -5.10
C HIS A 77 18.74 0.57 -6.55
N SER A 78 19.24 -0.59 -6.96
CA SER A 78 19.95 -0.91 -8.21
C SER A 78 21.36 -0.31 -8.34
N THR A 79 22.09 -0.73 -9.38
CA THR A 79 23.43 -0.20 -9.66
C THR A 79 23.35 1.28 -10.06
N ASN A 80 22.50 1.64 -11.03
CA ASN A 80 22.50 2.99 -11.62
C ASN A 80 21.12 3.67 -11.72
N HIS A 81 20.12 3.15 -11.02
CA HIS A 81 18.76 3.69 -10.95
C HIS A 81 18.04 3.77 -12.32
N PRO A 82 17.97 2.69 -13.11
CA PRO A 82 17.27 2.71 -14.39
C PRO A 82 15.75 2.58 -14.20
N ASN A 83 14.97 3.04 -15.18
CA ASN A 83 13.60 2.56 -15.31
C ASN A 83 13.62 1.08 -15.70
N MET A 84 13.36 0.22 -14.72
CA MET A 84 13.50 -1.23 -14.89
C MET A 84 12.46 -1.85 -15.83
N LEU A 85 11.39 -1.12 -16.18
CA LEU A 85 10.40 -1.60 -17.15
C LEU A 85 10.96 -1.61 -18.57
N HIS A 86 11.89 -0.71 -18.89
CA HIS A 86 12.41 -0.51 -20.26
C HIS A 86 13.72 -1.24 -20.56
N ILE A 87 14.20 -2.09 -19.65
CA ILE A 87 15.42 -2.87 -19.83
C ILE A 87 15.12 -4.37 -19.91
N SER A 88 16.05 -5.14 -20.46
CA SER A 88 15.91 -6.59 -20.62
C SER A 88 16.05 -7.34 -19.28
N GLU A 89 15.57 -8.59 -19.21
CA GLU A 89 15.77 -9.42 -18.01
C GLU A 89 17.26 -9.66 -17.69
N GLN A 90 18.10 -9.72 -18.72
CA GLN A 90 19.55 -9.81 -18.54
C GLN A 90 20.11 -8.54 -17.88
N GLU A 91 19.65 -7.37 -18.30
CA GLU A 91 20.09 -6.10 -17.73
C GLU A 91 19.57 -5.92 -16.30
N ILE A 92 18.31 -6.30 -16.01
CA ILE A 92 17.78 -6.35 -14.65
C ILE A 92 18.70 -7.16 -13.72
N ARG A 93 19.15 -8.34 -14.16
CA ARG A 93 20.07 -9.18 -13.37
C ARG A 93 21.44 -8.52 -13.18
N LYS A 94 21.95 -7.80 -14.18
CA LYS A 94 23.20 -7.04 -14.05
C LYS A 94 23.07 -5.89 -13.06
N GLN A 95 21.93 -5.19 -13.04
CA GLN A 95 21.64 -4.14 -12.06
C GLN A 95 21.60 -4.66 -10.62
N ILE A 96 21.05 -5.86 -10.40
CA ILE A 96 21.05 -6.49 -9.07
C ILE A 96 22.46 -6.97 -8.69
N ALA A 97 23.14 -7.67 -9.60
CA ALA A 97 24.45 -8.25 -9.33
C ALA A 97 25.58 -7.21 -9.20
N GLY A 98 25.48 -6.10 -9.94
CA GLY A 98 26.42 -4.98 -9.87
C GLY A 98 26.37 -4.31 -8.50
N PHE A 99 25.17 -4.05 -8.00
CA PHE A 99 24.97 -3.56 -6.64
C PHE A 99 25.55 -4.51 -5.58
N ASP A 100 25.21 -5.81 -5.66
CA ASP A 100 25.72 -6.82 -4.73
C ASP A 100 27.26 -6.88 -4.74
N ARG A 101 27.89 -6.68 -5.90
CA ARG A 101 29.35 -6.63 -6.05
C ARG A 101 29.94 -5.40 -5.38
N ALA A 102 29.35 -4.23 -5.58
CA ALA A 102 29.81 -3.00 -4.95
C ALA A 102 29.83 -3.10 -3.41
N LEU A 103 28.77 -3.66 -2.79
CA LEU A 103 28.77 -3.88 -1.34
C LEU A 103 29.91 -4.80 -0.89
N ARG A 104 30.15 -5.90 -1.61
CA ARG A 104 31.25 -6.83 -1.29
C ARG A 104 32.62 -6.16 -1.40
N GLU A 105 32.86 -5.39 -2.46
CA GLU A 105 34.14 -4.69 -2.68
C GLU A 105 34.44 -3.67 -1.57
N HIS A 106 33.40 -3.12 -0.94
CA HIS A 106 33.52 -2.18 0.18
C HIS A 106 33.33 -2.82 1.57
N GLY A 107 33.24 -4.15 1.65
CA GLY A 107 33.13 -4.88 2.92
C GLY A 107 31.84 -4.60 3.70
N ILE A 108 30.75 -4.26 3.01
CA ILE A 108 29.43 -4.02 3.58
C ILE A 108 28.60 -5.30 3.47
N GLN A 109 27.71 -5.56 4.43
CA GLN A 109 26.87 -6.75 4.41
C GLN A 109 25.99 -6.79 3.16
N ARG A 110 25.73 -8.01 2.67
CA ARG A 110 24.84 -8.22 1.52
C ARG A 110 23.44 -7.69 1.84
N ALA A 111 22.93 -6.82 0.97
CA ALA A 111 21.54 -6.37 1.05
C ALA A 111 20.56 -7.55 0.91
N THR A 112 19.48 -7.52 1.69
CA THR A 112 18.42 -8.56 1.66
C THR A 112 17.07 -8.02 1.20
N THR A 113 16.96 -6.70 1.08
CA THR A 113 15.74 -5.98 0.68
C THR A 113 16.03 -5.04 -0.49
N PHE A 114 15.01 -4.75 -1.28
CA PHE A 114 15.11 -3.94 -2.50
C PHE A 114 14.04 -2.85 -2.54
N ALA A 115 14.35 -1.67 -3.07
CA ALA A 115 13.37 -0.65 -3.43
C ALA A 115 13.39 -0.45 -4.93
N TYR A 116 12.22 -0.46 -5.59
CA TYR A 116 12.13 -0.31 -7.04
C TYR A 116 12.43 1.14 -7.46
N PRO A 117 13.48 1.41 -8.28
CA PRO A 117 13.78 2.73 -8.80
C PRO A 117 12.55 3.36 -9.45
N GLY A 118 12.13 4.53 -8.99
CA GLY A 118 10.92 5.21 -9.48
C GLY A 118 9.63 4.39 -9.40
N GLU A 119 9.52 3.44 -8.46
CA GLU A 119 8.35 2.55 -8.28
C GLU A 119 8.11 1.57 -9.45
N HIS A 120 9.08 1.42 -10.35
CA HIS A 120 8.98 0.60 -11.56
C HIS A 120 9.13 -0.89 -11.26
N HIS A 121 8.00 -1.60 -11.14
CA HIS A 121 7.97 -3.02 -10.79
C HIS A 121 7.22 -3.88 -11.81
N ASP A 122 7.71 -5.11 -12.01
CA ASP A 122 7.00 -6.14 -12.78
C ASP A 122 7.42 -7.57 -12.37
N ARG A 123 6.79 -8.56 -12.99
CA ARG A 123 7.05 -9.97 -12.71
C ARG A 123 8.47 -10.42 -13.07
N ARG A 124 9.14 -9.78 -14.04
CA ARG A 124 10.52 -10.10 -14.43
C ARG A 124 11.48 -9.70 -13.32
N ILE A 125 11.29 -8.50 -12.77
CA ILE A 125 12.11 -7.97 -11.67
C ILE A 125 11.89 -8.80 -10.41
N VAL A 126 10.64 -9.11 -10.06
CA VAL A 126 10.30 -9.99 -8.92
C VAL A 126 11.01 -11.35 -9.02
N ARG A 127 11.00 -11.99 -10.21
CA ARG A 127 11.71 -13.26 -10.41
C ARG A 127 13.22 -13.10 -10.28
N ALA A 128 13.79 -12.02 -10.81
CA ALA A 128 15.23 -11.76 -10.72
C ALA A 128 15.67 -11.56 -9.27
N LEU A 129 14.92 -10.78 -8.48
CA LEU A 129 15.18 -10.57 -7.05
C LEU A 129 15.10 -11.88 -6.25
N ALA A 130 14.03 -12.66 -6.46
CA ALA A 130 13.87 -13.95 -5.80
C ALA A 130 15.01 -14.92 -6.15
N LYS A 131 15.42 -14.99 -7.42
CA LYS A 131 16.55 -15.83 -7.85
C LYS A 131 17.90 -15.35 -7.27
N ALA A 132 18.04 -14.05 -7.04
CA ALA A 132 19.20 -13.47 -6.38
C ALA A 132 19.16 -13.61 -4.85
N GLY A 133 18.13 -14.22 -4.26
CA GLY A 133 18.05 -14.45 -2.81
C GLY A 133 17.68 -13.22 -1.99
N TYR A 134 17.06 -12.21 -2.61
CA TYR A 134 16.39 -11.14 -1.87
C TYR A 134 15.15 -11.70 -1.17
N THR A 135 14.75 -11.10 -0.05
CA THR A 135 13.64 -11.59 0.78
C THR A 135 12.35 -10.81 0.54
N ASN A 136 12.45 -9.50 0.34
CA ASN A 136 11.31 -8.62 0.11
C ASN A 136 11.70 -7.39 -0.71
N ALA A 137 10.70 -6.67 -1.21
CA ALA A 137 10.91 -5.44 -1.96
C ALA A 137 9.76 -4.42 -1.80
N ARG A 138 10.12 -3.14 -1.67
CA ARG A 138 9.22 -1.99 -1.54
C ARG A 138 8.94 -1.37 -2.90
N ARG A 139 7.66 -1.39 -3.31
CA ARG A 139 7.19 -0.88 -4.61
C ARG A 139 6.72 0.58 -4.62
N GLY A 140 6.58 1.21 -3.47
CA GLY A 140 6.04 2.57 -3.38
C GLY A 140 4.51 2.60 -3.39
N VAL A 141 3.91 3.63 -4.01
CA VAL A 141 2.45 3.86 -3.98
C VAL A 141 1.74 3.46 -5.28
N ALA A 142 2.48 3.35 -6.39
CA ALA A 142 1.96 2.93 -7.68
C ALA A 142 1.64 1.42 -7.72
N PRO A 143 0.65 0.99 -8.52
CA PRO A 143 -0.30 1.79 -9.32
C PRO A 143 -1.49 2.39 -8.58
N GLU A 144 -1.76 2.04 -7.31
CA GLU A 144 -2.98 2.52 -6.63
C GLU A 144 -3.07 4.04 -6.66
N PHE A 145 -1.95 4.71 -6.41
CA PHE A 145 -1.85 6.16 -6.52
C PHE A 145 -0.83 6.49 -7.61
N PRO A 146 -1.10 7.48 -8.47
CA PRO A 146 -0.05 7.98 -9.34
C PRO A 146 1.09 8.53 -8.47
N LEU A 147 2.32 8.33 -8.91
CA LEU A 147 3.39 9.15 -8.38
C LEU A 147 3.12 10.59 -8.85
N TYR A 148 2.68 11.46 -7.95
CA TYR A 148 2.73 12.89 -8.20
C TYR A 148 4.11 13.39 -7.77
N ASP A 149 4.60 14.45 -8.40
CA ASP A 149 5.84 15.13 -7.97
C ASP A 149 5.81 15.57 -6.51
N ARG A 150 4.61 15.61 -5.90
CA ARG A 150 4.45 15.95 -4.48
C ARG A 150 4.78 14.82 -3.52
N GLY A 151 4.84 13.56 -3.96
CA GLY A 151 4.60 12.41 -3.09
C GLY A 151 3.10 12.19 -2.87
N GLY A 152 2.71 11.34 -1.91
CA GLY A 152 1.30 11.09 -1.65
C GLY A 152 0.98 9.87 -0.79
N PRO A 153 -0.30 9.73 -0.36
CA PRO A 153 -0.77 8.60 0.42
C PRO A 153 -0.71 7.32 -0.40
N GLY A 154 -0.41 6.20 0.26
CA GLY A 154 -0.49 4.87 -0.30
C GLY A 154 -1.12 3.87 0.67
N SER A 155 -0.99 2.58 0.38
CA SER A 155 -1.55 1.52 1.23
C SER A 155 -0.57 1.13 2.33
N ALA A 156 -1.07 0.75 3.50
CA ALA A 156 -0.26 0.02 4.47
C ALA A 156 -0.05 -1.42 3.97
N TYR A 157 1.08 -2.00 4.34
CA TYR A 157 1.41 -3.38 4.02
C TYR A 157 0.54 -4.33 4.83
N ASN A 158 -0.15 -5.24 4.14
CA ASN A 158 -0.84 -6.37 4.75
C ASN A 158 -0.14 -7.67 4.36
N PRO A 159 0.67 -8.28 5.24
CA PRO A 159 1.41 -9.49 4.94
C PRO A 159 0.54 -10.71 4.61
N GLN A 160 -0.71 -10.74 5.10
CA GLN A 160 -1.66 -11.80 4.77
C GLN A 160 -2.12 -11.73 3.30
N ASP A 161 -2.16 -10.51 2.76
CA ASP A 161 -2.68 -10.25 1.44
C ASP A 161 -1.56 -10.12 0.40
N GLU A 162 -0.46 -9.47 0.71
CA GLU A 162 0.48 -8.96 -0.28
C GLU A 162 1.72 -9.84 -0.43
N ASP A 163 2.22 -9.93 -1.67
CA ASP A 163 3.47 -10.63 -1.94
C ASP A 163 4.66 -9.87 -1.32
N PRO A 164 5.64 -10.57 -0.72
CA PRO A 164 6.83 -9.95 -0.12
C PRO A 164 7.61 -9.01 -1.06
N PHE A 165 7.53 -9.19 -2.38
CA PHE A 165 8.21 -8.32 -3.34
C PHE A 165 7.35 -7.15 -3.83
N LEU A 166 6.16 -6.94 -3.26
CA LEU A 166 5.24 -5.88 -3.66
C LEU A 166 4.74 -5.09 -2.44
N ILE A 167 5.62 -4.89 -1.45
CA ILE A 167 5.31 -4.14 -0.23
C ILE A 167 4.97 -2.68 -0.59
N PRO A 168 3.74 -2.22 -0.35
CA PRO A 168 3.37 -0.84 -0.62
C PRO A 168 4.01 0.11 0.38
N SER A 169 4.06 1.38 0.03
CA SER A 169 4.34 2.46 0.96
C SER A 169 3.05 3.18 1.34
N ALA A 170 2.89 3.48 2.62
CA ALA A 170 1.73 4.18 3.14
C ALA A 170 1.78 5.69 2.84
N TYR A 171 3.00 6.22 2.62
CA TYR A 171 3.24 7.62 2.29
C TYR A 171 4.63 7.85 1.71
N CYS A 172 4.74 8.68 0.68
CA CYS A 172 6.00 9.30 0.26
C CYS A 172 6.04 10.74 0.80
N ARG A 173 7.00 11.02 1.69
CA ARG A 173 7.10 12.26 2.45
C ARG A 173 8.13 13.21 1.84
N GLY A 174 7.76 14.48 1.74
CA GLY A 174 8.61 15.54 1.21
C GLY A 174 8.07 16.93 1.51
N ASN A 175 8.80 17.98 1.15
CA ASN A 175 8.32 19.37 1.28
C ASN A 175 7.03 19.62 0.48
N LEU A 176 6.90 18.95 -0.67
CA LEU A 176 5.73 19.02 -1.53
C LEU A 176 4.53 18.19 -1.00
N SER A 177 4.74 17.29 -0.04
CA SER A 177 3.71 16.55 0.71
C SER A 177 3.98 16.67 2.22
N SER A 178 3.78 17.89 2.73
CA SER A 178 4.11 18.31 4.09
C SER A 178 2.94 18.29 5.08
N SER A 179 1.74 17.83 4.64
CA SER A 179 0.54 17.74 5.47
C SER A 179 0.78 16.90 6.71
N ARG A 180 0.35 17.41 7.87
CA ARG A 180 0.43 16.68 9.13
C ARG A 180 -0.67 15.63 9.21
N GLU A 181 -1.84 15.96 8.67
CA GLU A 181 -3.03 15.12 8.65
C GLU A 181 -2.77 13.87 7.81
N GLU A 182 -2.23 14.02 6.60
CA GLU A 182 -1.87 12.89 5.74
C GLU A 182 -0.80 11.99 6.36
N PHE A 183 0.23 12.59 6.99
CA PHE A 183 1.25 11.82 7.72
C PHE A 183 0.63 11.02 8.87
N SER A 184 -0.23 11.66 9.68
CA SER A 184 -0.93 11.03 10.80
C SER A 184 -1.86 9.90 10.33
N GLN A 185 -2.56 10.11 9.21
CA GLN A 185 -3.37 9.07 8.57
C GLN A 185 -2.52 7.91 8.06
N ALA A 186 -1.33 8.18 7.50
CA ALA A 186 -0.44 7.14 7.00
C ALA A 186 0.13 6.26 8.11
N ILE A 187 0.69 6.86 9.16
CA ILE A 187 1.21 6.08 10.31
C ILE A 187 0.06 5.39 11.06
N GLY A 188 -1.11 6.02 11.13
CA GLY A 188 -2.31 5.46 11.76
C GLY A 188 -2.87 4.22 11.07
N LYS A 189 -2.43 3.87 9.85
CA LYS A 189 -2.79 2.60 9.19
C LYS A 189 -2.06 1.38 9.77
N ALA A 190 -1.01 1.58 10.58
CA ALA A 190 -0.27 0.51 11.24
C ALA A 190 -1.08 -0.08 12.42
N ARG A 191 -2.12 -0.84 12.10
CA ARG A 191 -3.01 -1.51 13.05
C ARG A 191 -3.62 -2.75 12.43
N ASP A 192 -4.21 -3.63 13.25
CA ASP A 192 -4.95 -4.80 12.77
C ASP A 192 -4.08 -5.71 11.88
N GLY A 193 -2.83 -5.93 12.28
CA GLY A 193 -1.85 -6.73 11.53
C GLY A 193 -1.24 -6.04 10.29
N LYS A 194 -1.50 -4.75 10.08
CA LYS A 194 -0.92 -3.96 8.98
C LYS A 194 0.26 -3.12 9.45
N ILE A 195 1.17 -2.83 8.53
CA ILE A 195 2.43 -2.12 8.78
C ILE A 195 2.50 -0.89 7.88
N SER A 196 2.89 0.26 8.43
CA SER A 196 3.05 1.48 7.63
C SER A 196 4.51 1.67 7.23
N ILE A 197 4.76 1.74 5.92
CA ILE A 197 6.08 2.04 5.35
C ILE A 197 6.07 3.50 4.87
N ILE A 198 7.02 4.30 5.34
CA ILE A 198 7.16 5.72 4.96
C ILE A 198 8.47 5.93 4.21
N ILE A 199 8.37 6.59 3.06
CA ILE A 199 9.52 6.92 2.21
C ILE A 199 9.94 8.36 2.48
N TYR A 200 11.24 8.54 2.66
CA TYR A 200 11.96 9.80 2.52
C TYR A 200 13.01 9.62 1.42
N HIS A 201 13.47 10.71 0.80
CA HIS A 201 14.70 10.69 0.00
C HIS A 201 15.81 11.32 0.85
N GLY A 202 16.24 12.55 0.56
CA GLY A 202 17.17 13.29 1.43
C GLY A 202 16.51 14.25 2.43
N VAL A 203 17.21 14.50 3.56
CA VAL A 203 16.84 15.49 4.59
C VAL A 203 17.97 16.51 4.83
N PRO A 204 18.15 17.52 3.95
CA PRO A 204 17.51 17.70 2.65
C PRO A 204 18.16 16.85 1.56
N ASP A 205 17.44 16.67 0.45
CA ASP A 205 17.97 16.15 -0.82
C ASP A 205 18.57 17.27 -1.67
N LEU A 206 19.46 16.91 -2.60
CA LEU A 206 19.94 17.79 -3.67
C LEU A 206 18.81 18.18 -4.63
N HIS A 207 17.88 17.27 -4.89
CA HIS A 207 16.76 17.48 -5.78
C HIS A 207 15.55 18.01 -5.00
N LEU A 208 15.18 19.25 -5.27
CA LEU A 208 14.12 19.95 -4.53
C LEU A 208 12.76 19.24 -4.53
N HIS A 209 12.41 18.52 -5.61
CA HIS A 209 11.10 17.89 -5.76
C HIS A 209 10.89 16.69 -4.80
N CYS A 210 11.96 16.00 -4.39
CA CYS A 210 11.91 14.88 -3.43
C CYS A 210 12.51 15.24 -2.04
N SER A 211 12.96 16.49 -1.86
CA SER A 211 13.62 16.95 -0.63
C SER A 211 12.65 17.09 0.55
N THR A 212 13.09 16.68 1.74
CA THR A 212 12.41 16.93 3.02
C THR A 212 13.21 17.93 3.85
N SER A 213 12.58 19.00 4.34
CA SER A 213 13.25 19.94 5.24
C SER A 213 13.54 19.31 6.60
N LEU A 214 14.66 19.72 7.22
CA LEU A 214 15.04 19.27 8.56
C LEU A 214 13.93 19.52 9.61
N LYS A 215 13.26 20.66 9.51
CA LYS A 215 12.12 21.01 10.40
C LYS A 215 10.98 20.01 10.27
N LEU A 216 10.64 19.64 9.03
CA LEU A 216 9.59 18.66 8.75
C LEU A 216 9.97 17.28 9.28
N PHE A 217 11.20 16.83 9.01
CA PHE A 217 11.68 15.53 9.48
C PHE A 217 11.72 15.42 11.00
N LYS A 218 12.28 16.43 11.70
CA LYS A 218 12.30 16.45 13.18
C LYS A 218 10.90 16.39 13.78
N ARG A 219 9.94 17.11 13.19
CA ARG A 219 8.53 17.05 13.62
C ARG A 219 7.97 15.65 13.50
N ASP A 220 8.19 14.99 12.36
CA ASP A 220 7.69 13.63 12.10
C ASP A 220 8.30 12.62 13.09
N MET A 221 9.60 12.70 13.36
CA MET A 221 10.28 11.83 14.34
C MET A 221 9.76 12.03 15.76
N GLN A 222 9.58 13.28 16.17
CA GLN A 222 9.01 13.62 17.48
C GLN A 222 7.58 13.08 17.62
N GLN A 223 6.76 13.17 16.55
CA GLN A 223 5.40 12.64 16.55
C GLN A 223 5.40 11.12 16.73
N LEU A 224 6.21 10.39 15.95
CA LEU A 224 6.35 8.93 16.08
C LEU A 224 6.74 8.52 17.51
N LYS A 225 7.67 9.26 18.12
CA LYS A 225 8.12 9.00 19.50
C LYS A 225 7.04 9.26 20.53
N ASN A 226 6.39 10.43 20.46
CA ASN A 226 5.35 10.84 21.40
C ASN A 226 4.12 9.93 21.35
N GLU A 227 3.76 9.45 20.17
CA GLU A 227 2.62 8.56 19.97
C GLU A 227 2.97 7.07 20.20
N GLY A 228 4.24 6.76 20.53
CA GLY A 228 4.68 5.42 20.90
C GLY A 228 4.78 4.44 19.74
N TYR A 229 5.13 4.91 18.54
CA TYR A 229 5.38 4.03 17.40
C TYR A 229 6.68 3.25 17.57
N ARG A 230 6.65 1.98 17.16
CA ARG A 230 7.84 1.16 16.99
C ARG A 230 8.34 1.35 15.56
N VAL A 231 9.57 1.82 15.42
CA VAL A 231 10.17 2.15 14.13
C VAL A 231 11.37 1.25 13.86
N ILE A 232 11.31 0.49 12.77
CA ILE A 232 12.31 -0.54 12.43
C ILE A 232 12.81 -0.43 10.99
N ALA A 233 13.87 -1.17 10.67
CA ALA A 233 14.31 -1.36 9.29
C ALA A 233 13.43 -2.41 8.56
N MET A 234 13.42 -2.37 7.24
CA MET A 234 12.70 -3.32 6.38
C MET A 234 13.15 -4.77 6.62
N ARG A 235 14.45 -5.05 6.81
CA ARG A 235 14.96 -6.39 7.14
C ARG A 235 14.34 -6.96 8.42
N ASP A 236 14.02 -6.11 9.39
CA ASP A 236 13.55 -6.53 10.71
C ASP A 236 12.08 -6.98 10.68
N LEU A 237 11.37 -6.74 9.57
CA LEU A 237 10.06 -7.34 9.32
C LEU A 237 10.10 -8.88 9.32
N ALA A 238 11.27 -9.49 9.07
CA ALA A 238 11.44 -10.93 9.15
C ALA A 238 11.21 -11.52 10.56
N ASN A 239 11.09 -10.67 11.59
CA ASN A 239 10.65 -11.05 12.93
C ASN A 239 9.14 -11.29 13.05
N TYR A 240 8.36 -10.75 12.11
CA TYR A 240 6.89 -10.73 12.15
C TYR A 240 6.23 -11.36 10.92
N VAL A 241 6.95 -11.43 9.79
CA VAL A 241 6.43 -11.85 8.50
C VAL A 241 7.25 -13.02 7.95
N ASP A 242 6.55 -14.06 7.49
CA ASP A 242 7.16 -15.10 6.67
C ASP A 242 7.26 -14.61 5.22
N PHE A 243 8.48 -14.40 4.73
CA PHE A 243 8.73 -14.00 3.35
C PHE A 243 8.89 -15.18 2.38
N SER A 244 8.84 -16.43 2.88
CA SER A 244 8.93 -17.61 2.03
C SER A 244 7.60 -17.94 1.34
N GLU A 245 6.48 -17.48 1.89
CA GLU A 245 5.16 -17.67 1.30
C GLU A 245 4.95 -16.73 0.09
N ARG A 246 4.64 -17.33 -1.07
CA ARG A 246 4.46 -16.62 -2.33
C ARG A 246 3.09 -16.92 -2.92
N LYS A 247 2.36 -15.88 -3.34
CA LYS A 247 1.07 -16.06 -4.01
C LYS A 247 1.26 -16.38 -5.48
N LYS A 248 0.43 -17.28 -6.02
CA LYS A 248 0.46 -17.60 -7.47
C LYS A 248 0.17 -16.37 -8.34
N ASN A 249 -0.79 -15.52 -7.92
CA ASN A 249 -1.04 -14.23 -8.55
C ASN A 249 -0.63 -13.08 -7.62
N ILE A 250 0.63 -12.68 -7.70
CA ILE A 250 1.23 -11.68 -6.81
C ILE A 250 0.55 -10.30 -6.85
N TYR A 251 -0.14 -9.95 -7.95
CA TYR A 251 -0.86 -8.68 -8.09
C TYR A 251 -2.36 -8.78 -7.79
N ALA A 252 -2.92 -9.97 -7.57
CA ALA A 252 -4.34 -10.11 -7.25
C ALA A 252 -4.80 -9.22 -6.06
N PRO A 253 -4.05 -9.14 -4.94
CA PRO A 253 -4.43 -8.30 -3.80
C PRO A 253 -4.50 -6.82 -4.16
N LEU A 254 -3.54 -6.36 -4.96
CA LEU A 254 -3.51 -5.01 -5.49
C LEU A 254 -4.76 -4.73 -6.31
N PHE A 255 -5.13 -5.65 -7.20
CA PHE A 255 -6.28 -5.49 -8.07
C PHE A 255 -7.61 -5.59 -7.34
N THR A 256 -7.71 -6.40 -6.28
CA THR A 256 -8.90 -6.44 -5.41
C THR A 256 -9.18 -5.07 -4.79
N ARG A 257 -8.13 -4.33 -4.39
CA ARG A 257 -8.27 -2.97 -3.86
C ARG A 257 -8.69 -1.94 -4.90
N LEU A 258 -8.61 -2.26 -6.19
CA LEU A 258 -9.10 -1.40 -7.27
C LEU A 258 -10.59 -1.58 -7.55
N GLY A 259 -11.32 -2.33 -6.72
CA GLY A 259 -12.78 -2.33 -6.72
C GLY A 259 -13.35 -1.19 -5.87
N ILE A 260 -14.68 -1.12 -5.83
CA ILE A 260 -15.42 -0.16 -4.99
C ILE A 260 -16.19 -0.90 -3.90
N THR A 261 -16.41 -0.24 -2.76
CA THR A 261 -17.23 -0.76 -1.66
C THR A 261 -18.28 0.27 -1.27
N ALA A 262 -19.50 -0.17 -1.02
CA ALA A 262 -20.56 0.70 -0.52
C ALA A 262 -20.44 0.91 1.00
N THR A 263 -20.60 2.16 1.43
CA THR A 263 -20.55 2.59 2.83
C THR A 263 -21.68 3.57 3.13
N ASN A 264 -21.86 3.95 4.39
CA ASN A 264 -22.87 4.94 4.82
C ASN A 264 -24.28 4.61 4.28
N LEU A 265 -24.68 3.34 4.46
CA LEU A 265 -25.97 2.83 4.02
C LEU A 265 -27.10 3.56 4.75
N LYS A 266 -28.11 4.00 3.99
CA LYS A 266 -29.30 4.67 4.50
C LYS A 266 -30.55 4.09 3.84
N CYS A 267 -31.63 4.03 4.59
CA CYS A 267 -32.97 3.77 4.07
C CYS A 267 -33.89 4.88 4.55
N GLU A 268 -34.48 5.61 3.62
CA GLU A 268 -35.47 6.66 3.89
C GLU A 268 -36.86 6.11 3.57
N ASN A 269 -37.88 6.64 4.23
CA ASN A 269 -39.27 6.37 3.88
C ASN A 269 -39.94 7.69 3.53
N SER A 270 -40.50 7.77 2.32
CA SER A 270 -41.40 8.84 1.92
C SER A 270 -42.71 8.22 1.43
N ASN A 271 -43.82 8.56 2.07
CA ASN A 271 -45.18 8.14 1.70
C ASN A 271 -45.34 6.61 1.54
N GLY A 272 -44.73 5.83 2.44
CA GLY A 272 -44.82 4.36 2.43
C GLY A 272 -43.90 3.66 1.45
N THR A 273 -43.06 4.41 0.72
CA THR A 273 -42.02 3.85 -0.15
C THR A 273 -40.66 3.96 0.53
N HIS A 274 -40.02 2.81 0.74
CA HIS A 274 -38.65 2.75 1.25
C HIS A 274 -37.65 2.92 0.10
N ALA A 275 -36.71 3.84 0.26
CA ALA A 275 -35.67 4.10 -0.72
C ALA A 275 -34.27 3.93 -0.11
N PHE A 276 -33.40 3.23 -0.82
CA PHE A 276 -32.03 2.94 -0.39
C PHE A 276 -31.03 3.93 -0.97
N SER A 277 -30.05 4.30 -0.15
CA SER A 277 -28.95 5.17 -0.53
C SER A 277 -27.63 4.69 0.10
N TRP A 278 -26.51 4.90 -0.58
CA TRP A 278 -25.18 4.60 -0.09
C TRP A 278 -24.14 5.54 -0.70
N GLU A 279 -22.95 5.54 -0.13
CA GLU A 279 -21.77 6.22 -0.64
C GLU A 279 -20.75 5.22 -1.17
N ILE A 280 -19.98 5.62 -2.18
CA ILE A 280 -18.93 4.79 -2.76
C ILE A 280 -17.59 5.12 -2.12
N LYS A 281 -16.97 4.10 -1.51
CA LYS A 281 -15.59 4.13 -1.06
C LYS A 281 -14.70 3.40 -2.07
N THR A 282 -13.59 4.04 -2.43
CA THR A 282 -12.66 3.55 -3.44
C THR A 282 -11.23 3.98 -3.10
N THR A 283 -10.23 3.19 -3.51
CA THR A 283 -8.81 3.57 -3.39
C THR A 283 -8.35 4.49 -4.51
N ARG A 284 -9.15 4.63 -5.58
CA ARG A 284 -8.85 5.38 -6.82
C ARG A 284 -10.11 6.13 -7.28
N PRO A 285 -10.02 7.21 -8.08
CA PRO A 285 -11.20 7.98 -8.51
C PRO A 285 -12.07 7.24 -9.54
N GLN A 286 -12.65 6.12 -9.13
CA GLN A 286 -13.57 5.28 -9.90
C GLN A 286 -15.01 5.55 -9.48
N THR A 287 -15.94 5.19 -10.36
CA THR A 287 -17.38 5.32 -10.11
C THR A 287 -18.06 3.96 -10.10
N GLN A 288 -19.33 3.92 -9.70
CA GLN A 288 -20.18 2.73 -9.83
C GLN A 288 -20.68 2.60 -11.27
N SER A 289 -20.67 1.39 -11.82
CA SER A 289 -21.34 1.03 -13.09
C SER A 289 -22.64 0.26 -12.87
N ALA A 290 -22.71 -0.54 -11.80
CA ALA A 290 -23.87 -1.34 -11.46
C ALA A 290 -23.98 -1.57 -9.95
N TYR A 291 -25.14 -2.00 -9.48
CA TYR A 291 -25.35 -2.42 -8.10
C TYR A 291 -26.20 -3.69 -7.99
N GLN A 292 -26.18 -4.31 -6.81
CA GLN A 292 -27.14 -5.32 -6.40
C GLN A 292 -27.48 -5.13 -4.93
N ILE A 293 -28.77 -4.99 -4.63
CA ILE A 293 -29.33 -4.85 -3.29
C ILE A 293 -29.94 -6.19 -2.87
N LEU A 294 -29.61 -6.62 -1.65
CA LEU A 294 -30.24 -7.75 -0.99
C LEU A 294 -31.00 -7.23 0.23
N VAL A 295 -32.24 -7.71 0.41
CA VAL A 295 -33.09 -7.36 1.55
C VAL A 295 -33.66 -8.63 2.19
N SER A 296 -33.56 -8.70 3.51
CA SER A 296 -33.99 -9.85 4.30
C SER A 296 -34.57 -9.45 5.65
N THR A 297 -35.45 -10.28 6.18
CA THR A 297 -35.92 -10.22 7.57
C THR A 297 -35.00 -10.97 8.54
N SER A 298 -33.97 -11.65 8.04
CA SER A 298 -33.07 -12.50 8.83
C SER A 298 -31.64 -12.02 8.69
N ALA A 299 -31.03 -11.68 9.83
CA ALA A 299 -29.62 -11.35 9.92
C ALA A 299 -28.72 -12.49 9.40
N GLU A 300 -29.11 -13.74 9.66
CA GLU A 300 -28.38 -14.92 9.19
C GLU A 300 -28.46 -15.05 7.65
N LYS A 301 -29.65 -14.89 7.06
CA LYS A 301 -29.80 -14.96 5.60
C LYS A 301 -29.03 -13.85 4.92
N ILE A 302 -29.09 -12.63 5.43
CA ILE A 302 -28.34 -11.52 4.84
C ILE A 302 -26.83 -11.73 4.99
N ALA A 303 -26.35 -12.27 6.12
CA ALA A 303 -24.93 -12.62 6.29
C ALA A 303 -24.47 -13.62 5.21
N ASN A 304 -25.32 -14.58 4.86
CA ASN A 304 -25.10 -15.58 3.81
C ASN A 304 -25.44 -15.11 2.38
N ASN A 305 -25.53 -13.80 2.13
CA ASN A 305 -25.86 -13.21 0.81
C ASN A 305 -27.22 -13.67 0.24
N LYS A 306 -28.25 -13.87 1.08
CA LYS A 306 -29.60 -14.27 0.65
C LYS A 306 -30.63 -13.20 0.98
N GLY A 307 -31.20 -12.57 -0.05
CA GLY A 307 -32.29 -11.60 0.08
C GLY A 307 -33.67 -12.25 -0.10
N ASN A 308 -34.30 -12.74 0.98
CA ASN A 308 -35.60 -13.42 0.87
C ASN A 308 -36.79 -12.47 0.63
N LEU A 309 -36.61 -11.17 0.88
CA LEU A 309 -37.62 -10.16 0.58
C LEU A 309 -37.38 -9.52 -0.78
N TRP A 310 -36.11 -9.23 -1.09
CA TRP A 310 -35.71 -8.68 -2.37
C TRP A 310 -34.27 -9.07 -2.68
N ASP A 311 -34.05 -9.43 -3.94
CA ASP A 311 -32.76 -9.43 -4.59
C ASP A 311 -32.96 -8.67 -5.90
N SER A 312 -32.31 -7.52 -6.05
CA SER A 312 -32.45 -6.72 -7.28
C SER A 312 -31.82 -7.37 -8.50
N GLY A 313 -31.00 -8.42 -8.32
CA GLY A 313 -30.04 -8.84 -9.31
C GLY A 313 -29.02 -7.74 -9.62
N LYS A 314 -28.23 -7.92 -10.69
CA LYS A 314 -27.34 -6.86 -11.18
C LYS A 314 -28.17 -5.81 -11.93
N VAL A 315 -28.17 -4.59 -11.43
CA VAL A 315 -28.79 -3.42 -12.08
C VAL A 315 -27.69 -2.54 -12.64
N GLU A 316 -27.60 -2.41 -13.97
CA GLU A 316 -26.68 -1.49 -14.64
C GLU A 316 -27.14 -0.04 -14.40
N SER A 317 -26.49 0.65 -13.46
CA SER A 317 -26.82 2.02 -13.08
C SER A 317 -25.73 2.64 -12.22
N THR A 318 -25.48 3.93 -12.45
CA THR A 318 -24.59 4.77 -11.65
C THR A 318 -25.29 5.36 -10.41
N GLN A 319 -26.61 5.17 -10.27
CA GLN A 319 -27.40 5.70 -9.17
C GLN A 319 -27.00 5.06 -7.83
N THR A 320 -26.85 5.90 -6.80
CA THR A 320 -26.49 5.47 -5.44
C THR A 320 -27.46 5.99 -4.37
N SER A 321 -28.50 6.72 -4.76
CA SER A 321 -29.50 7.28 -3.84
C SER A 321 -30.90 7.23 -4.41
N GLY A 322 -31.90 7.07 -3.54
CA GLY A 322 -33.30 7.04 -3.95
C GLY A 322 -33.72 5.77 -4.70
N ILE A 323 -33.03 4.64 -4.48
CA ILE A 323 -33.40 3.37 -5.12
C ILE A 323 -34.61 2.80 -4.39
N ASN A 324 -35.78 2.86 -5.02
CA ASN A 324 -37.01 2.35 -4.43
C ASN A 324 -36.95 0.83 -4.23
N TYR A 325 -37.43 0.39 -3.06
CA TYR A 325 -37.63 -1.01 -2.74
C TYR A 325 -38.66 -1.64 -3.69
N ALA A 326 -38.24 -2.67 -4.44
CA ALA A 326 -39.08 -3.36 -5.42
C ALA A 326 -39.37 -4.83 -5.05
N GLY A 327 -39.18 -5.19 -3.78
CA GLY A 327 -39.38 -6.55 -3.29
C GLY A 327 -40.79 -6.83 -2.78
N ARG A 328 -40.91 -7.94 -2.03
CA ARG A 328 -42.17 -8.35 -1.38
C ARG A 328 -42.66 -7.28 -0.40
N ARG A 329 -43.97 -7.09 -0.30
CA ARG A 329 -44.59 -6.10 0.61
C ARG A 329 -44.04 -6.20 2.04
N LEU A 330 -43.57 -5.05 2.56
CA LEU A 330 -43.07 -4.91 3.92
C LEU A 330 -44.23 -4.75 4.91
N ARG A 331 -44.04 -5.23 6.14
CA ARG A 331 -45.06 -5.12 7.21
C ARG A 331 -44.66 -4.05 8.22
N PRO A 332 -45.60 -3.21 8.72
CA PRO A 332 -45.31 -2.26 9.78
C PRO A 332 -44.65 -2.95 10.99
N GLY A 333 -43.64 -2.31 11.58
CA GLY A 333 -42.90 -2.82 12.73
C GLY A 333 -41.89 -3.93 12.43
N GLN A 334 -41.82 -4.43 11.18
CA GLN A 334 -40.87 -5.46 10.78
C GLN A 334 -39.44 -4.92 10.78
N THR A 335 -38.51 -5.68 11.35
CA THR A 335 -37.08 -5.39 11.21
C THR A 335 -36.56 -5.94 9.89
N ILE A 336 -35.87 -5.09 9.17
CA ILE A 336 -35.29 -5.39 7.86
C ILE A 336 -33.79 -5.22 7.95
N HIS A 337 -33.08 -6.15 7.33
CA HIS A 337 -31.65 -6.10 7.09
C HIS A 337 -31.41 -6.02 5.60
N TRP A 338 -30.51 -5.15 5.18
CA TRP A 338 -30.15 -5.05 3.78
C TRP A 338 -28.66 -4.78 3.61
N LYS A 339 -28.16 -5.10 2.43
CA LYS A 339 -26.80 -4.76 2.01
C LYS A 339 -26.74 -4.60 0.52
N VAL A 340 -25.70 -3.93 0.06
CA VAL A 340 -25.48 -3.67 -1.36
C VAL A 340 -24.05 -4.04 -1.74
N ARG A 341 -23.88 -4.55 -2.96
CA ARG A 341 -22.58 -4.63 -3.64
C ARG A 341 -22.65 -3.84 -4.92
N CYS A 342 -21.48 -3.39 -5.38
CA CYS A 342 -21.37 -2.50 -6.53
C CYS A 342 -20.33 -3.03 -7.50
N TRP A 343 -20.53 -2.78 -8.79
CA TRP A 343 -19.50 -2.95 -9.81
C TRP A 343 -18.85 -1.61 -10.07
N ASN A 344 -17.52 -1.60 -10.24
CA ASN A 344 -16.82 -0.36 -10.54
C ASN A 344 -16.87 -0.03 -12.04
N ASN A 345 -16.53 1.22 -12.35
CA ASN A 345 -16.20 1.70 -13.67
C ASN A 345 -14.77 2.26 -13.62
N PRO A 346 -13.77 1.58 -14.20
CA PRO A 346 -12.40 2.05 -14.21
C PRO A 346 -12.26 3.43 -14.87
N ASN A 347 -11.51 4.33 -14.22
CA ASN A 347 -11.32 5.69 -14.70
C ASN A 347 -10.22 5.74 -15.76
N GLN A 348 -10.60 6.07 -17.00
CA GLN A 348 -9.66 6.11 -18.12
C GLN A 348 -8.60 7.20 -17.99
N GLN A 349 -8.96 8.39 -17.52
CA GLN A 349 -8.01 9.50 -17.35
C GLN A 349 -6.93 9.15 -16.32
N GLU A 350 -7.32 8.46 -15.25
CA GLU A 350 -6.39 8.00 -14.24
C GLU A 350 -5.46 6.90 -14.77
N ILE A 351 -5.97 5.98 -15.61
CA ILE A 351 -5.15 4.96 -16.25
C ILE A 351 -4.13 5.62 -17.19
N GLU A 352 -4.57 6.58 -18.00
CA GLU A 352 -3.68 7.33 -18.90
C GLU A 352 -2.58 8.09 -18.16
N ARG A 353 -2.85 8.56 -16.94
CA ARG A 353 -1.86 9.23 -16.09
C ARG A 353 -0.77 8.30 -15.58
N VAL A 354 -1.10 7.04 -15.26
CA VAL A 354 -0.12 6.09 -14.70
C VAL A 354 0.55 5.21 -15.75
N LYS A 355 0.07 5.20 -17.00
CA LYS A 355 0.51 4.26 -18.06
C LYS A 355 2.02 4.23 -18.33
N ASN A 356 2.71 5.33 -18.08
CA ASN A 356 4.16 5.44 -18.31
C ASN A 356 5.00 4.84 -17.16
N TRP A 357 4.37 4.54 -16.02
CA TRP A 357 5.03 4.09 -14.79
C TRP A 357 4.79 2.61 -14.49
N ILE A 358 3.95 1.94 -15.28
CA ILE A 358 3.58 0.53 -15.09
C ILE A 358 3.56 -0.22 -16.43
N THR A 359 3.65 -1.54 -16.35
CA THR A 359 3.67 -2.39 -17.55
C THR A 359 2.31 -2.45 -18.27
N PRO A 360 2.29 -2.73 -19.59
CA PRO A 360 1.05 -2.99 -20.35
C PRO A 360 0.13 -4.04 -19.72
N GLU A 361 0.69 -5.07 -19.09
CA GLU A 361 -0.08 -6.10 -18.41
C GLU A 361 -0.86 -5.54 -17.21
N LEU A 362 -0.23 -4.67 -16.41
CA LEU A 362 -0.90 -4.00 -15.29
C LEU A 362 -1.97 -3.02 -15.79
N ILE A 363 -1.72 -2.32 -16.90
CA ILE A 363 -2.73 -1.45 -17.55
C ILE A 363 -3.96 -2.24 -17.96
N LYS A 364 -3.76 -3.41 -18.59
CA LYS A 364 -4.87 -4.30 -18.99
C LYS A 364 -5.70 -4.71 -17.78
N GLU A 365 -5.05 -5.11 -16.71
CA GLU A 365 -5.74 -5.48 -15.46
C GLU A 365 -6.47 -4.30 -14.83
N MET A 366 -5.92 -3.09 -14.86
CA MET A 366 -6.59 -1.90 -14.32
C MET A 366 -7.88 -1.54 -15.07
N ARG A 367 -7.99 -1.89 -16.36
CA ARG A 367 -9.20 -1.68 -17.18
C ARG A 367 -10.33 -2.68 -16.88
N VAL A 368 -10.10 -3.69 -16.04
CA VAL A 368 -11.11 -4.71 -15.71
C VAL A 368 -12.18 -4.15 -14.76
N ILE A 369 -13.45 -4.31 -15.14
CA ILE A 369 -14.60 -4.09 -14.25
C ILE A 369 -14.64 -5.20 -13.20
N ARG A 370 -14.79 -4.81 -11.94
CA ARG A 370 -14.74 -5.69 -10.76
C ARG A 370 -16.04 -5.62 -9.98
N ILE A 371 -16.40 -6.76 -9.41
CA ILE A 371 -17.48 -6.87 -8.44
C ILE A 371 -16.91 -6.54 -7.06
N GLY A 372 -17.41 -5.49 -6.43
CA GLY A 372 -17.12 -5.16 -5.05
C GLY A 372 -17.67 -6.22 -4.10
N VAL A 373 -17.09 -6.29 -2.90
CA VAL A 373 -17.69 -7.07 -1.81
C VAL A 373 -19.02 -6.44 -1.40
N PHE A 374 -19.92 -7.25 -0.86
CA PHE A 374 -21.10 -6.72 -0.20
C PHE A 374 -20.68 -5.85 1.00
N SER A 375 -21.41 -4.76 1.22
CA SER A 375 -21.32 -3.96 2.43
C SER A 375 -21.62 -4.80 3.68
N ALA A 376 -21.22 -4.29 4.84
CA ALA A 376 -21.83 -4.72 6.09
C ALA A 376 -23.37 -4.53 6.00
N PRO A 377 -24.17 -5.43 6.60
CA PRO A 377 -25.61 -5.30 6.59
C PRO A 377 -26.05 -4.12 7.47
N GLU A 378 -26.91 -3.28 6.92
CA GLU A 378 -27.59 -2.20 7.63
C GLU A 378 -29.00 -2.65 8.04
N ARG A 379 -29.54 -2.08 9.12
CA ARG A 379 -30.87 -2.47 9.62
C ARG A 379 -31.78 -1.26 9.80
N PHE A 380 -33.05 -1.45 9.51
CA PHE A 380 -34.09 -0.47 9.84
C PHE A 380 -35.38 -1.16 10.25
N LYS A 381 -36.25 -0.43 10.93
CA LYS A 381 -37.60 -0.88 11.28
C LYS A 381 -38.58 -0.22 10.30
N VAL A 382 -39.48 -1.01 9.74
CA VAL A 382 -40.51 -0.52 8.82
C VAL A 382 -41.49 0.34 9.61
N SER A 383 -41.54 1.63 9.30
CA SER A 383 -42.60 2.55 9.70
C SER A 383 -43.37 2.94 8.45
N PHE A 384 -44.69 3.11 8.54
CA PHE A 384 -45.47 3.85 7.55
C PHE A 384 -45.87 5.14 8.25
N ILE A 385 -45.69 6.28 7.60
CA ILE A 385 -46.31 7.52 8.07
C ILE A 385 -47.80 7.32 7.79
N GLU A 386 -48.63 7.40 8.84
CA GLU A 386 -50.10 7.38 8.73
C GLU A 386 -50.62 8.59 7.96
#